data_AF-A0AAP7IFF5-F1
#
_entry.id   AF-A0AAP7IFF5-F1
#
_cell.length_a   1.000
_cell.length_b   1.000
_cell.length_c   1.000
_cell.angle_alpha   90.00
_cell.angle_beta   90.00
_cell.angle_gamma   90.00
#
_symmetry.space_group_name_H-M   'P 1'
#
loop_
_entity.id
_entity.type
_entity.pdbx_description
1 polymer ?
#
loop_
_entity_poly.entity_id
_entity_poly.type
_entity_poly.pdbx_seq_one_letter_code
_entity_poly.pdbx_strand_id
1 'polypeptide(L)'
;MRVIIMFDLPTDTKEERRLYSKFRKGLISEGFLMMQYSIYIKSCINKDAAEGSVNYVKRILPPNGHVRALTITERQYEKMKILLGEEDKNIEILGDNRTILF
;
A
#
# COMPACT_ATOMS: atom_id res chain seq x y z
N MET A 1 -6.04 -11.96 -0.44
CA MET A 1 -4.60 -11.81 -0.15
C MET A 1 -4.29 -10.34 -0.12
N ARG A 2 -3.33 -9.89 0.67
CA ARG A 2 -2.96 -8.47 0.69
C ARG A 2 -1.54 -8.25 0.21
N VAL A 3 -1.34 -7.18 -0.54
CA VAL A 3 -0.01 -6.67 -0.92
C VAL A 3 0.28 -5.46 -0.07
N ILE A 4 1.38 -5.51 0.68
CA ILE A 4 1.91 -4.41 1.47
C ILE A 4 3.08 -3.80 0.70
N ILE A 5 3.06 -2.47 0.53
CA ILE A 5 4.16 -1.68 -0.02
C ILE A 5 4.73 -0.83 1.11
N MET A 6 6.00 -1.03 1.42
CA MET A 6 6.75 -0.25 2.39
C MET A 6 7.80 0.56 1.63
N PHE A 7 7.96 1.83 1.96
CA PHE A 7 8.96 2.65 1.32
C PHE A 7 9.64 3.65 2.24
N ASP A 8 10.81 4.09 1.83
CA ASP A 8 11.53 5.23 2.38
C ASP A 8 12.11 6.01 1.19
N LEU A 9 11.58 7.20 0.96
CA LEU A 9 11.91 8.01 -0.22
C LEU A 9 12.45 9.36 0.25
N PRO A 10 13.50 9.89 -0.40
CA PRO A 10 14.04 11.20 -0.03
C PRO A 10 13.02 12.31 -0.28
N THR A 11 13.10 13.41 0.50
CA THR A 11 12.16 14.54 0.43
C THR A 11 12.81 15.91 0.67
N ASP A 12 14.14 16.00 0.68
CA ASP A 12 14.89 17.22 1.01
C ASP A 12 14.76 18.30 -0.07
N THR A 13 14.79 17.89 -1.33
CA THR A 13 14.66 18.79 -2.48
C THR A 13 13.22 18.88 -3.01
N LYS A 14 12.94 19.96 -3.75
CA LYS A 14 11.61 20.15 -4.39
C LYS A 14 11.31 19.04 -5.40
N GLU A 15 12.34 18.55 -6.09
CA GLU A 15 12.21 17.45 -7.06
C GLU A 15 11.86 16.14 -6.36
N GLU A 16 12.56 15.80 -5.28
CA GLU A 16 12.29 14.60 -4.48
C GLU A 16 10.87 14.61 -3.91
N ARG A 17 10.39 15.74 -3.38
CA ARG A 17 8.99 15.87 -2.93
C ARG A 17 7.97 15.67 -4.06
N ARG A 18 8.30 16.11 -5.28
CA ARG A 18 7.47 15.88 -6.46
C ARG A 18 7.44 14.40 -6.84
N LEU A 19 8.58 13.72 -6.80
CA LEU A 19 8.69 12.29 -7.08
C LEU A 19 7.96 11.45 -6.03
N TYR A 20 8.13 11.76 -4.74
CA TYR A 20 7.35 11.18 -3.65
C TYR A 20 5.85 11.31 -3.90
N SER A 21 5.40 12.53 -4.22
CA SER A 21 3.98 12.81 -4.47
C SER A 21 3.44 12.04 -5.67
N LYS A 22 4.25 11.89 -6.73
CA LYS A 22 3.89 11.12 -7.92
C LYS A 22 3.76 9.63 -7.58
N PHE A 23 4.73 9.06 -6.86
CA PHE A 23 4.70 7.65 -6.45
C PHE A 23 3.49 7.36 -5.56
N ARG A 24 3.26 8.20 -4.54
CA ARG A 24 2.09 8.09 -3.65
C ARG A 24 0.77 8.16 -4.41
N LYS A 25 0.62 9.10 -5.35
CA LYS A 25 -0.58 9.20 -6.20
C LYS A 25 -0.78 7.94 -7.05
N GLY A 26 0.31 7.36 -7.57
CA GLY A 26 0.27 6.10 -8.30
C GLY A 26 -0.27 4.94 -7.45
N LEU A 27 0.20 4.81 -6.20
CA LEU A 27 -0.32 3.80 -5.26
C LEU A 27 -1.83 3.98 -5.02
N ILE A 28 -2.26 5.21 -4.73
CA ILE A 28 -3.69 5.50 -4.48
C ILE A 28 -4.53 5.22 -5.73
N SER A 29 -4.06 5.60 -6.92
CA SER A 29 -4.80 5.34 -8.17
C SER A 29 -4.94 3.85 -8.49
N GLU A 30 -3.98 3.04 -8.04
CA GLU A 30 -4.04 1.58 -8.17
C GLU A 30 -4.89 0.92 -7.09
N GLY A 31 -5.48 1.69 -6.16
CA GLY A 31 -6.36 1.21 -5.11
C GLY A 31 -5.62 0.74 -3.85
N PHE A 32 -4.37 1.17 -3.64
CA PHE A 32 -3.71 0.99 -2.36
C PHE A 32 -4.23 2.03 -1.34
N LEU A 33 -4.46 1.55 -0.13
CA LEU A 33 -4.84 2.36 1.02
C LEU A 33 -3.62 2.60 1.91
N MET A 34 -3.56 3.78 2.51
CA MET A 34 -2.51 4.11 3.47
C MET A 34 -2.83 3.42 4.80
N MET A 35 -1.95 2.53 5.26
CA MET A 35 -2.10 1.88 6.57
C MET A 35 -1.39 2.68 7.66
N GLN A 36 -0.17 3.10 7.38
CA GLN A 36 0.66 3.94 8.23
C GLN A 36 1.53 4.85 7.35
N TYR A 37 2.29 5.76 7.95
CA TYR A 37 3.27 6.52 7.19
C TYR A 37 4.23 5.59 6.44
N SER A 38 4.32 5.84 5.14
CA SER A 38 5.12 5.06 4.19
C SER A 38 4.79 3.55 4.08
N ILE A 39 3.63 3.13 4.56
CA ILE A 39 3.13 1.75 4.43
C ILE A 39 1.73 1.77 3.83
N TYR A 40 1.59 1.12 2.68
CA TYR A 40 0.35 1.05 1.90
C TYR A 40 -0.07 -0.39 1.70
N ILE A 41 -1.37 -0.67 1.65
CA ILE A 41 -1.92 -2.02 1.51
C ILE A 41 -3.03 -2.07 0.47
N LYS A 42 -3.09 -3.17 -0.29
CA LYS A 42 -4.18 -3.46 -1.24
C LYS A 42 -4.68 -4.88 -1.05
N SER A 43 -6.00 -5.04 -1.01
CA SER A 43 -6.64 -6.36 -1.04
C SER A 43 -6.73 -6.88 -2.48
N CYS A 44 -6.37 -8.15 -2.67
CA CYS A 44 -6.31 -8.82 -3.96
C CYS A 44 -7.05 -10.16 -3.89
N ILE A 45 -7.90 -10.41 -4.89
CA ILE A 45 -8.76 -11.58 -4.96
C ILE A 45 -7.99 -12.92 -5.07
N ASN A 46 -6.81 -12.89 -5.69
CA ASN A 46 -5.97 -14.06 -5.93
C ASN A 46 -4.50 -13.66 -6.09
N LYS A 47 -3.63 -14.64 -6.30
CA LYS A 47 -2.19 -14.44 -6.47
C LYS A 47 -1.85 -13.62 -7.72
N ASP A 48 -2.55 -13.84 -8.83
CA ASP A 48 -2.29 -13.14 -10.08
C ASP A 48 -2.60 -11.64 -9.98
N ALA A 49 -3.70 -11.29 -9.31
CA ALA A 49 -4.05 -9.90 -9.00
C ALA A 49 -3.04 -9.22 -8.08
N ALA A 50 -2.50 -9.97 -7.10
CA ALA A 50 -1.43 -9.48 -6.22
C ALA A 50 -0.14 -9.23 -7.01
N GLU A 51 0.30 -10.17 -7.84
CA GLU A 51 1.48 -10.01 -8.68
C GLU A 51 1.31 -8.89 -9.71
N GLY A 52 0.12 -8.74 -10.30
CA GLY A 52 -0.23 -7.62 -11.17
C GLY A 52 -0.08 -6.27 -10.46
N SER A 53 -0.53 -6.18 -9.20
CA SER A 53 -0.38 -4.97 -8.38
C SER A 53 1.09 -4.68 -8.07
N VAL A 54 1.90 -5.70 -7.72
CA VAL A 54 3.35 -5.54 -7.53
C VAL A 54 4.03 -5.06 -8.82
N ASN A 55 3.67 -5.64 -9.96
CA ASN A 55 4.22 -5.24 -11.26
C ASN A 55 3.79 -3.83 -11.69
N TYR A 56 2.61 -3.37 -11.29
CA TYR A 56 2.24 -1.97 -11.41
C TYR A 56 3.19 -1.07 -10.60
N VAL A 57 3.42 -1.39 -9.32
CA VAL A 57 4.31 -0.60 -8.46
C VAL A 57 5.72 -0.52 -9.02
N LYS A 58 6.25 -1.63 -9.57
CA LYS A 58 7.57 -1.65 -10.25
C LYS A 58 7.66 -0.63 -11.39
N ARG A 59 6.58 -0.39 -12.15
CA ARG A 59 6.57 0.56 -13.27
C ARG A 59 6.58 2.03 -12.86
N ILE A 60 6.15 2.33 -11.64
CA ILE A 60 6.02 3.71 -11.13
C ILE A 60 7.12 4.07 -10.13
N LEU A 61 8.13 3.20 -9.93
CA LEU A 61 9.19 3.43 -8.95
C LEU A 61 9.91 4.77 -9.21
N PRO A 62 10.21 5.53 -8.16
CA PRO A 62 11.09 6.68 -8.26
C PRO A 62 12.55 6.23 -8.52
N PRO A 63 13.42 7.13 -9.02
CA PRO A 63 14.82 6.81 -9.29
C PRO A 63 15.66 6.53 -8.05
N ASN A 64 15.27 7.08 -6.88
CA ASN A 64 15.99 6.96 -5.61
C ASN A 64 15.05 6.54 -4.48
N GLY A 65 15.65 5.99 -3.42
CA GLY A 65 14.95 5.53 -2.21
C GLY A 65 14.85 4.00 -2.12
N HIS A 66 14.14 3.53 -1.11
CA HIS A 66 13.95 2.11 -0.82
C HIS A 66 12.47 1.77 -0.91
N VAL A 67 12.12 0.75 -1.69
CA VAL A 67 10.73 0.28 -1.84
C VAL A 67 10.72 -1.24 -1.76
N ARG A 68 9.86 -1.81 -0.91
CA ARG A 68 9.69 -3.25 -0.72
C ARG A 68 8.22 -3.63 -0.84
N ALA A 69 7.96 -4.77 -1.46
CA ALA A 69 6.64 -5.38 -1.51
C ALA A 69 6.63 -6.67 -0.68
N LEU A 70 5.57 -6.87 0.10
CA LEU A 70 5.32 -8.10 0.84
C LEU A 70 3.89 -8.56 0.58
N THR A 71 3.73 -9.76 0.04
CA THR A 71 2.42 -10.37 -0.19
C THR A 71 2.10 -11.34 0.93
N ILE A 72 0.98 -11.14 1.60
CA ILE A 72 0.49 -11.97 2.72
C ILE A 72 -0.92 -12.50 2.45
N THR A 73 -1.31 -13.56 3.15
CA THR A 73 -2.69 -14.07 3.15
C THR A 73 -3.58 -13.20 4.05
N GLU A 74 -4.91 -13.21 3.82
CA GLU A 74 -5.86 -12.52 4.71
C GLU A 74 -5.71 -13.01 6.16
N ARG A 75 -5.59 -14.33 6.36
CA ARG A 75 -5.38 -14.92 7.68
C ARG A 75 -4.10 -14.46 8.39
N GLN A 76 -3.05 -14.11 7.64
CA GLN A 76 -1.84 -13.54 8.22
C GLN A 76 -2.06 -12.06 8.57
N TYR A 77 -2.80 -11.33 7.74
CA TYR A 77 -3.18 -9.94 8.00
C TYR A 77 -4.07 -9.82 9.25
N GLU A 78 -5.13 -10.64 9.37
CA GLU A 78 -6.03 -10.68 10.53
C GLU A 78 -5.30 -11.02 11.85
N LYS A 79 -4.17 -11.72 11.77
CA LYS A 79 -3.33 -12.05 12.93
C LYS A 79 -2.30 -10.97 13.26
N MET A 80 -2.26 -9.87 12.50
CA MET A 80 -1.39 -8.75 12.78
C MET A 80 -1.74 -8.18 14.16
N LYS A 81 -0.74 -8.10 15.04
CA LYS A 81 -0.94 -7.56 16.39
C LYS A 81 -0.73 -6.05 16.38
N ILE A 82 -1.73 -5.31 16.80
CA ILE A 82 -1.59 -3.88 17.09
C ILE A 82 -1.06 -3.75 18.51
N LEU A 83 0.18 -3.28 18.64
CA LEU A 83 0.83 -3.10 19.95
C LEU A 83 0.52 -1.73 20.56
N LEU A 84 0.11 -0.75 19.74
CA LEU A 84 -0.22 0.61 20.13
C LEU A 84 -1.16 1.24 19.10
N GLY A 85 -2.15 2.01 19.55
CA GLY A 85 -3.18 2.63 18.70
C GLY A 85 -4.35 1.69 18.39
N GLU A 86 -5.22 2.14 17.50
CA GLU A 86 -6.40 1.40 17.04
C GLU A 86 -6.27 1.06 15.54
N GLU A 87 -7.02 0.07 15.08
CA GLU A 87 -7.10 -0.24 13.65
C GLU A 87 -7.83 0.89 12.90
N ASP A 88 -7.31 1.25 11.72
CA ASP A 88 -7.98 2.25 10.89
C ASP A 88 -9.26 1.63 10.30
N LYS A 89 -10.41 2.14 10.75
CA LYS A 89 -11.75 1.70 10.34
C LYS A 89 -11.95 1.77 8.82
N ASN A 90 -11.24 2.66 8.11
CA ASN A 90 -11.33 2.74 6.65
C ASN A 90 -10.71 1.51 5.94
N ILE A 91 -9.80 0.81 6.60
CA ILE A 91 -9.19 -0.43 6.11
C ILE A 91 -10.05 -1.64 6.45
N GLU A 92 -10.78 -1.57 7.58
CA GLU A 92 -11.73 -2.58 8.05
C GLU A 92 -12.96 -2.69 7.13
N ILE A 93 -13.52 -1.56 6.67
CA ILE A 93 -14.69 -1.51 5.78
C ILE A 93 -14.46 -2.29 4.46
N LEU A 94 -13.22 -2.35 3.95
CA LEU A 94 -12.88 -3.13 2.75
C LEU A 94 -12.78 -4.66 2.99
N GLY A 95 -12.59 -5.08 4.24
CA GLY A 95 -12.48 -6.50 4.60
C GLY A 95 -13.80 -7.25 4.46
N ASP A 96 -14.90 -6.60 4.87
CA ASP A 96 -16.24 -7.20 4.91
C ASP A 96 -17.15 -6.77 3.75
N ASN A 97 -17.01 -5.55 3.22
CA ASN A 97 -17.86 -5.05 2.15
C ASN A 97 -17.04 -4.54 0.97
N ARG A 98 -17.22 -5.18 -0.20
CA ARG A 98 -16.60 -4.80 -1.49
C ARG A 98 -17.19 -3.49 -2.08
N THR A 99 -17.66 -2.57 -1.25
CA THR A 99 -18.27 -1.32 -1.69
C THR A 99 -17.70 -0.16 -0.89
N ILE A 100 -16.99 0.73 -1.59
CA ILE A 100 -16.57 2.03 -1.07
C ILE A 100 -17.83 2.91 -1.05
N LEU A 101 -18.28 3.34 0.12
CA LEU A 101 -19.22 4.45 0.24
C LEU A 101 -18.41 5.74 0.32
N PHE A 102 -18.66 6.64 -0.63
CA PHE A 102 -18.15 8.01 -0.66
C PHE A 102 -18.93 8.90 0.31
#